data_AF-A0A7J9MNZ5-F1
#
_entry.id   AF-A0A7J9MNZ5-F1
#
_cell.length_a   1.000
_cell.length_b   1.000
_cell.length_c   1.000
_cell.angle_alpha   90.00
_cell.angle_beta   90.00
_cell.angle_gamma   90.00
#
_symmetry.space_group_name_H-M   'P 1'
#
loop_
_entity.id
_entity.type
_entity.pdbx_description
1 polymer ?
#
loop_
_entity_poly.entity_id
_entity_poly.type
_entity_poly.pdbx_seq_one_letter_code
_entity_poly.pdbx_strand_id
1 'polypeptide(L)' 'KAKCVGGSTHQVPIEIGSTQGKALAIRWLLGVSRKCLGQNMAF' A
#
# COMPACT_ATOMS: atom_id res chain seq x y z
N LYS A 1 3.72 11.22 -0.35
CA LYS A 1 4.74 12.07 0.33
C LYS A 1 3.98 12.96 1.30
N ALA A 2 4.10 12.72 2.61
CA ALA A 2 3.35 13.48 3.61
C ALA A 2 3.88 14.92 3.62
N LYS A 3 2.98 15.90 3.41
CA LYS A 3 3.29 17.32 3.55
C LYS A 3 2.88 17.74 4.95
N CYS A 4 3.85 18.09 5.79
CA CYS A 4 3.57 18.60 7.12
C CYS A 4 3.48 20.12 7.05
N VAL A 5 2.29 20.68 7.25
CA VAL A 5 2.07 22.12 7.43
C VAL A 5 1.45 22.31 8.81
N GLY A 6 2.19 22.95 9.72
CA GLY A 6 1.69 23.50 10.98
C GLY A 6 0.94 22.54 11.91
N GLY A 7 1.64 21.62 12.58
CA GLY A 7 1.17 20.97 13.83
C GLY A 7 0.02 19.97 13.73
N SER A 8 -0.69 19.87 12.60
CA SER A 8 -1.67 18.83 12.33
C SER A 8 -1.20 18.01 11.15
N THR A 9 -1.08 16.69 11.34
CA THR A 9 -0.71 15.75 10.29
C THR A 9 -1.91 15.57 9.35
N HIS A 10 -2.18 16.59 8.53
CA HIS A 10 -3.19 16.49 7.50
C HIS A 10 -2.66 15.57 6.40
N GLN A 11 -3.24 14.38 6.30
CA GLN A 11 -3.05 13.55 5.13
C GLN A 11 -3.80 14.20 3.98
N VAL A 12 -3.05 14.88 3.10
CA VAL A 12 -3.60 15.38 1.84
C VAL A 12 -3.86 14.17 0.95
N PRO A 13 -5.11 13.93 0.50
CA PRO A 13 -5.39 12.86 -0.43
C PRO A 13 -4.67 13.16 -1.75
N ILE A 14 -3.93 12.18 -2.24
CA ILE A 14 -3.23 12.26 -3.52
C ILE A 14 -3.93 11.28 -4.45
N GLU A 15 -4.38 11.78 -5.60
CA GLU A 15 -4.88 10.97 -6.70
C GLU A 15 -3.78 9.99 -7.14
N ILE A 16 -4.02 8.69 -6.98
CA ILE A 16 -3.07 7.66 -7.36
C ILE A 16 -3.26 7.38 -8.86
N GLY A 17 -2.23 7.63 -9.66
CA GLY A 17 -2.25 7.31 -11.09
C GLY A 17 -2.46 5.80 -11.36
N SER A 18 -3.08 5.46 -12.48
CA SER A 18 -3.47 4.08 -12.81
C SER A 18 -2.33 3.05 -12.70
N THR A 19 -1.12 3.42 -13.10
CA THR A 19 0.09 2.59 -12.98
C THR A 19 0.50 2.35 -11.52
N GLN A 20 0.46 3.40 -10.69
CA GLN A 20 0.78 3.28 -9.27
C GLN A 20 -0.30 2.50 -8.52
N GLY A 21 -1.57 2.64 -8.91
CA GLY A 21 -2.69 1.89 -8.32
C GLY A 21 -2.54 0.39 -8.53
N LYS A 22 -2.19 -0.04 -9.75
CA LYS A 22 -1.91 -1.45 -10.07
C LYS A 22 -0.72 -2.01 -9.26
N ALA A 23 0.36 -1.24 -9.16
CA ALA A 23 1.52 -1.64 -8.37
C ALA A 23 1.19 -1.75 -6.87
N LEU A 24 0.34 -0.87 -6.34
CA LEU A 24 -0.15 -0.93 -4.96
C LEU A 24 -1.03 -2.16 -4.72
N ALA A 25 -1.94 -2.47 -5.65
CA ALA A 25 -2.82 -3.64 -5.55
C ALA A 25 -2.02 -4.95 -5.47
N ILE A 26 -1.03 -5.12 -6.34
CA ILE A 26 -0.14 -6.30 -6.34
C ILE A 26 0.65 -6.37 -5.02
N ARG A 27 1.19 -5.23 -4.56
CA ARG A 27 1.95 -5.16 -3.31
C ARG A 27 1.10 -5.51 -2.09
N TRP A 28 -0.16 -5.08 -2.07
CA TRP A 28 -1.10 -5.42 -1.01
C TRP A 28 -1.42 -6.92 -1.03
N LEU A 29 -1.74 -7.48 -2.20
CA LEU A 29 -2.02 -8.91 -2.36
C LEU A 29 -0.86 -9.78 -1.86
N LEU A 30 0.37 -9.48 -2.28
CA LEU A 30 1.59 -10.14 -1.79
C LEU A 30 1.81 -9.92 -0.29
N GLY A 31 1.51 -8.73 0.24
CA GLY A 31 1.66 -8.42 1.66
C GLY A 31 0.71 -9.22 2.55
N VAL A 32 -0.55 -9.38 2.11
CA VAL A 32 -1.56 -10.20 2.81
C VAL A 32 -1.19 -11.67 2.73
N SER A 33 -0.86 -12.14 1.53
CA SER A 33 -0.47 -13.53 1.32
C SER A 33 0.74 -13.92 2.19
N ARG A 34 1.75 -13.04 2.34
CA ARG A 34 2.92 -13.31 3.20
C ARG A 34 2.62 -13.33 4.70
N LYS A 35 1.55 -12.68 5.14
CA LYS A 35 1.11 -12.72 6.55
C LYS A 35 0.25 -13.94 6.86
N CYS A 36 -0.27 -14.64 5.85
CA CYS A 36 -0.92 -15.93 6.05
C CYS A 36 0.14 -16.99 6.41
N LEU A 37 0.33 -17.21 7.71
CA LEU A 37 1.25 -18.16 8.35
C LEU A 37 0.93 -19.66 8.08
N GLY A 38 0.10 -19.98 7.08
CA GLY A 38 -0.61 -21.26 7.02
C GLY A 38 -0.16 -22.26 5.96
N GLN A 39 0.34 -21.84 4.80
CA GLN A 39 0.64 -22.78 3.73
C GLN A 39 1.57 -22.17 2.69
N ASN A 40 2.41 -23.04 2.14
CA ASN A 40 3.46 -22.71 1.19
C ASN A 40 2.89 -21.96 -0.03
N MET A 41 3.56 -20.90 -0.48
CA MET A 41 3.12 -20.12 -1.66
C MET A 41 3.46 -20.80 -3.00
N ALA A 42 4.33 -21.80 -2.99
CA ALA A 42 5.03 -22.29 -4.17
C ALA A 42 4.97 -23.81 -4.37
N PHE A 43 4.15 -24.51 -3.58
CA PHE A 43 3.91 -25.94 -3.77
C PHE A 43 2.47 -26.16 -4.25
#